data_AF-A0A924PVY3-F1
#
_entry.id   AF-A0A924PVY3-F1
#
_cell.length_a   1.000
_cell.length_b   1.000
_cell.length_c   1.000
_cell.angle_alpha   90.00
_cell.angle_beta   90.00
_cell.angle_gamma   90.00
#
_symmetry.space_group_name_H-M   'P 1'
#
loop_
_entity.id
_entity.type
_entity.pdbx_description
1 polymer ?
#
loop_
_entity_poly.entity_id
_entity_poly.type
_entity_poly.pdbx_seq_one_letter_code
_entity_poly.pdbx_strand_id
1 'polypeptide(L)'
;MQNTPTKRTRRLHATKPDKWPLHDALPSWYRALFSPSVTAGILKASDLAGWRNDPVFIRGALHVPLSKEAVRECMPVFFELLAAEPHPAARAVLGHFFFVYIHPYMDGNGRLARFIFNAMLLTGGYAWTIVPLEQRKPYMAALEQASSYGNVTPMAKFFADLVRQQAMSPLPRPKG
;
A
#
# COMPACT_ATOMS: atom_id res chain seq x y z
N MET A 1 -24.88 -46.80 21.07
CA MET A 1 -23.65 -45.97 21.13
C MET A 1 -23.54 -45.23 19.80
N GLN A 2 -23.64 -43.90 19.83
CA GLN A 2 -23.65 -43.04 18.64
C GLN A 2 -22.19 -42.74 18.24
N ASN A 3 -21.82 -43.04 16.99
CA ASN A 3 -20.53 -42.64 16.42
C ASN A 3 -20.70 -41.29 15.72
N THR A 4 -20.16 -40.24 16.33
CA THR A 4 -20.08 -38.90 15.73
C THR A 4 -18.79 -38.80 14.91
N PRO A 5 -18.83 -38.50 13.59
CA PRO A 5 -17.62 -38.30 12.81
C PRO A 5 -17.05 -36.90 13.07
N THR A 6 -15.88 -36.84 13.69
CA THR A 6 -15.11 -35.61 13.91
C THR A 6 -14.66 -35.05 12.55
N LYS A 7 -15.19 -33.88 12.14
CA LYS A 7 -14.72 -33.16 10.95
C LYS A 7 -13.27 -32.74 11.16
N ARG A 8 -12.34 -33.43 10.49
CA ARG A 8 -10.93 -33.03 10.39
C ARG A 8 -10.85 -31.81 9.48
N THR A 9 -10.79 -30.62 10.06
CA THR A 9 -10.55 -29.37 9.31
C THR A 9 -9.14 -29.42 8.73
N ARG A 10 -9.04 -29.73 7.44
CA ARG A 10 -7.78 -29.70 6.69
C ARG A 10 -7.36 -28.22 6.59
N ARG A 11 -6.43 -27.77 7.45
CA ARG A 11 -5.73 -26.50 7.21
C ARG A 11 -5.00 -26.67 5.89
N LEU A 12 -5.46 -25.97 4.86
CA LEU A 12 -4.68 -25.76 3.65
C LEU A 12 -3.48 -24.93 4.09
N HIS A 13 -2.33 -25.58 4.32
CA HIS A 13 -1.06 -24.89 4.30
C HIS A 13 -0.86 -24.42 2.85
N ALA A 14 -1.33 -23.22 2.55
CA ALA A 14 -0.95 -22.55 1.32
C ALA A 14 0.56 -22.39 1.38
N THR A 15 1.27 -23.12 0.52
CA THR A 15 2.71 -22.95 0.32
C THR A 15 2.94 -21.50 -0.04
N LYS A 16 3.78 -20.82 0.74
CA LYS A 16 4.14 -19.43 0.51
C LYS A 16 4.77 -19.35 -0.89
N PRO A 17 4.21 -18.60 -1.85
CA PRO A 17 4.80 -18.53 -3.19
C PRO A 17 6.21 -17.95 -3.07
N ASP A 18 7.14 -18.49 -3.86
CA ASP A 18 8.56 -18.09 -3.87
C ASP A 18 8.75 -16.59 -4.15
N LYS A 19 7.77 -15.97 -4.82
CA LYS A 19 7.63 -14.52 -4.96
C LYS A 19 6.20 -14.10 -4.65
N TRP A 20 6.06 -13.04 -3.85
CA TRP A 20 4.76 -12.44 -3.61
C TRP A 20 4.29 -11.71 -4.88
N PRO A 21 3.03 -11.88 -5.34
CA PRO A 21 2.56 -11.34 -6.63
C PRO A 21 2.75 -9.82 -6.80
N LEU A 22 2.86 -9.07 -5.70
CA LEU A 22 3.05 -7.63 -5.75
C LEU A 22 4.36 -7.22 -6.44
N HIS A 23 5.45 -7.98 -6.26
CA HIS A 23 6.74 -7.65 -6.88
C HIS A 23 6.60 -7.55 -8.40
N ASP A 24 5.91 -8.51 -9.01
CA ASP A 24 5.74 -8.59 -10.46
C ASP A 24 4.60 -7.67 -10.94
N ALA A 25 3.56 -7.50 -10.12
CA ALA A 25 2.40 -6.68 -10.48
C ALA A 25 2.69 -5.18 -10.42
N LEU A 26 3.45 -4.70 -9.43
CA LEU A 26 3.63 -3.27 -9.16
C LEU A 26 4.14 -2.45 -10.36
N PRO A 27 5.17 -2.90 -11.13
CA PRO A 27 5.60 -2.17 -12.33
C PRO A 27 4.51 -2.06 -13.40
N SER A 28 3.69 -3.10 -13.58
CA SER A 28 2.60 -3.08 -14.55
C SER A 28 1.47 -2.13 -14.10
N TRP A 29 1.13 -2.13 -12.81
CA TRP A 29 0.19 -1.19 -12.23
C TRP A 29 0.67 0.25 -12.39
N TYR A 30 1.94 0.53 -12.10
CA TYR A 30 2.49 1.87 -12.25
C TYR A 30 2.38 2.36 -13.70
N ARG A 31 2.78 1.54 -14.67
CA ARG A 31 2.65 1.89 -16.09
C ARG A 31 1.19 2.12 -16.47
N ALA A 32 0.29 1.22 -16.09
CA ALA A 32 -1.13 1.37 -16.40
C ALA A 32 -1.74 2.68 -15.85
N LEU A 33 -1.39 3.05 -14.61
CA LEU A 33 -1.91 4.28 -13.98
C LEU A 33 -1.27 5.55 -14.56
N PHE A 34 -0.03 5.50 -15.05
CA PHE A 34 0.77 6.70 -15.35
C PHE A 34 1.17 6.88 -16.82
N SER A 35 0.92 5.90 -17.69
CA SER A 35 1.08 6.07 -19.14
C SER A 35 0.30 7.28 -19.70
N PRO A 36 -0.95 7.58 -19.26
CA PRO A 36 -1.63 8.80 -19.69
C PRO A 36 -0.89 10.09 -19.31
N SER A 37 -0.18 10.12 -18.17
CA SER A 37 0.63 11.28 -17.76
C SER A 37 1.85 11.47 -18.65
N VAL A 38 2.40 10.40 -19.23
CA VAL A 38 3.44 10.48 -20.27
C VAL A 38 2.87 11.06 -21.56
N THR A 39 1.72 10.54 -22.01
CA THR A 39 1.03 11.06 -23.20
C THR A 39 0.70 12.55 -23.07
N ALA A 40 0.34 13.00 -21.87
CA ALA A 40 0.05 14.40 -21.56
C ALA A 40 1.31 15.27 -21.39
N GLY A 41 2.52 14.71 -21.50
CA GLY A 41 3.79 15.44 -21.32
C GLY A 41 4.11 15.84 -19.87
N ILE A 42 3.39 15.28 -18.90
CA ILE A 42 3.60 15.56 -17.46
C ILE A 42 4.78 14.73 -16.92
N LEU A 43 4.96 13.52 -17.43
CA LEU A 43 6.07 12.62 -17.09
C LEU A 43 6.85 12.22 -18.35
N LYS A 44 8.13 11.87 -18.17
CA LYS A 44 8.93 11.27 -19.25
C LYS A 44 8.65 9.77 -19.31
N ALA A 45 8.76 9.17 -20.50
CA ALA A 45 8.66 7.72 -20.64
C ALA A 45 9.69 6.97 -19.76
N SER A 46 10.88 7.55 -19.57
CA SER A 46 11.92 7.04 -18.68
C SER A 46 11.50 7.00 -17.20
N ASP A 47 10.56 7.85 -16.78
CA ASP A 47 10.11 7.91 -15.38
C ASP A 47 9.25 6.69 -15.02
N LEU A 48 8.74 5.98 -16.02
CA LEU A 48 7.97 4.73 -15.87
C LEU A 48 8.85 3.48 -15.96
N ALA A 49 10.15 3.65 -16.20
CA ALA A 49 11.13 2.57 -16.33
C ALA A 49 11.86 2.34 -15.02
N GLY A 50 11.27 1.52 -14.15
CA GLY A 50 11.86 1.15 -12.86
C GLY A 50 11.66 2.23 -11.80
N TRP A 51 12.62 2.35 -10.88
CA TRP A 51 12.59 3.33 -9.80
C TRP A 51 13.13 4.68 -10.25
N ARG A 52 12.79 5.73 -9.51
CA ARG A 52 13.26 7.09 -9.81
C ARG A 52 14.78 7.20 -9.83
N ASN A 53 15.29 8.06 -10.71
CA ASN A 53 16.71 8.34 -10.87
C ASN A 53 17.12 9.73 -10.37
N ASP A 54 16.16 10.47 -9.79
CA ASP A 54 16.35 11.81 -9.27
C ASP A 54 15.80 11.93 -7.84
N PRO A 55 16.30 12.89 -7.04
CA PRO A 55 15.71 13.24 -5.75
C PRO A 55 14.27 13.75 -5.90
N VAL A 56 13.45 13.48 -4.89
CA VAL A 56 12.06 13.96 -4.81
C VAL A 56 11.77 14.45 -3.40
N PHE A 57 10.87 15.43 -3.29
CA PHE A 57 10.46 16.01 -2.03
C PHE A 57 8.94 15.98 -1.89
N ILE A 58 8.45 15.68 -0.70
CA ILE A 58 7.02 15.67 -0.40
C ILE A 58 6.65 17.05 0.14
N ARG A 59 5.93 17.83 -0.67
CA ARG A 59 5.53 19.20 -0.30
C ARG A 59 4.74 19.19 1.03
N GLY A 60 5.26 19.91 2.02
CA GLY A 60 4.61 20.09 3.32
C GLY A 60 4.79 18.92 4.29
N ALA A 61 5.68 17.96 4.00
CA ALA A 61 6.11 16.95 4.95
C ALA A 61 7.48 17.32 5.55
N LEU A 62 7.75 16.91 6.79
CA LEU A 62 9.11 16.99 7.36
C LEU A 62 9.99 15.84 6.85
N HIS A 63 9.36 14.72 6.49
CA HIS A 63 10.05 13.56 5.93
C HIS A 63 10.74 13.88 4.60
N VAL A 64 12.03 13.54 4.53
CA VAL A 64 12.80 13.53 3.30
C VAL A 64 12.88 12.09 2.81
N PRO A 65 12.35 11.78 1.60
CA PRO A 65 12.46 10.45 1.03
C PRO A 65 13.90 9.95 0.92
N LEU A 66 14.06 8.63 0.88
CA LEU A 66 15.38 7.98 0.74
C LEU A 66 16.17 8.51 -0.46
N SER A 67 17.48 8.32 -0.50
CA SER A 67 18.22 8.57 -1.75
C SER A 67 17.79 7.59 -2.85
N LYS A 68 18.01 7.93 -4.11
CA LYS A 68 17.67 7.05 -5.24
C LYS A 68 18.47 5.74 -5.22
N GLU A 69 19.68 5.77 -4.64
CA GLU A 69 20.52 4.60 -4.40
C GLU A 69 19.86 3.69 -3.36
N ALA A 70 19.47 4.26 -2.21
CA ALA A 70 18.80 3.52 -1.14
C ALA A 70 17.44 2.95 -1.58
N VAL A 71 16.71 3.60 -2.48
CA VAL A 71 15.47 3.03 -3.05
C VAL A 71 15.72 1.66 -3.69
N ARG A 72 16.83 1.50 -4.43
CA ARG A 72 17.15 0.24 -5.13
C ARG A 72 17.45 -0.89 -4.14
N GLU A 73 18.02 -0.55 -2.99
CA GLU A 73 18.34 -1.50 -1.92
C GLU A 73 17.11 -1.82 -1.05
N CYS A 74 16.27 -0.82 -0.76
CA CYS A 74 15.13 -0.98 0.15
C CYS A 74 13.92 -1.64 -0.51
N MET A 75 13.70 -1.49 -1.81
CA MET A 75 12.51 -2.05 -2.46
C MET A 75 12.47 -3.59 -2.43
N PRO A 76 13.57 -4.34 -2.66
CA PRO A 76 13.60 -5.79 -2.43
C PRO A 76 13.21 -6.17 -1.01
N VAL A 77 13.81 -5.52 0.00
CA VAL A 77 13.52 -5.76 1.42
C VAL A 77 12.06 -5.43 1.76
N PHE A 78 11.50 -4.36 1.18
CA PHE A 78 10.09 -4.03 1.32
C PHE A 78 9.17 -5.18 0.87
N PHE A 79 9.45 -5.79 -0.28
CA PHE A 79 8.64 -6.92 -0.75
C PHE A 79 8.78 -8.16 0.13
N GLU A 80 10.00 -8.45 0.61
CA GLU A 80 10.25 -9.58 1.52
C GLU A 80 9.50 -9.41 2.85
N LEU A 81 9.61 -8.24 3.48
CA LEU A 81 8.92 -7.93 4.74
C LEU A 81 7.41 -7.98 4.57
N LEU A 82 6.88 -7.45 3.46
CA LEU A 82 5.45 -7.47 3.18
C LEU A 82 4.93 -8.90 2.99
N ALA A 83 5.70 -9.77 2.32
CA ALA A 83 5.37 -11.18 2.16
C ALA A 83 5.51 -11.96 3.48
N ALA A 84 6.37 -11.51 4.40
CA ALA A 84 6.58 -12.11 5.71
C ALA A 84 5.49 -11.79 6.74
N GLU A 85 4.88 -10.61 6.68
CA GLU A 85 3.83 -10.20 7.63
C GLU A 85 2.56 -11.06 7.45
N PRO A 86 2.18 -11.92 8.40
CA PRO A 86 1.07 -12.85 8.22
C PRO A 86 -0.32 -12.20 8.35
N HIS A 87 -0.45 -11.09 9.08
CA HIS A 87 -1.74 -10.48 9.37
C HIS A 87 -2.12 -9.49 8.26
N PRO A 88 -3.22 -9.71 7.49
CA PRO A 88 -3.54 -8.88 6.32
C PRO A 88 -3.72 -7.39 6.63
N ALA A 89 -4.36 -7.04 7.76
CA ALA A 89 -4.51 -5.64 8.15
C ALA A 89 -3.18 -4.96 8.51
N ALA A 90 -2.28 -5.64 9.23
CA ALA A 90 -0.94 -5.13 9.53
C ALA A 90 -0.13 -4.98 8.23
N ARG A 91 -0.18 -6.00 7.37
CA ARG A 91 0.43 -5.98 6.03
C ARG A 91 -0.06 -4.79 5.21
N ALA A 92 -1.36 -4.48 5.23
CA ALA A 92 -1.91 -3.34 4.52
C ALA A 92 -1.36 -2.01 5.03
N VAL A 93 -1.39 -1.79 6.34
CA VAL A 93 -0.91 -0.54 6.98
C VAL A 93 0.59 -0.36 6.75
N LEU A 94 1.40 -1.41 6.97
CA LEU A 94 2.85 -1.36 6.78
C LEU A 94 3.23 -1.24 5.29
N GLY A 95 2.53 -1.96 4.41
CA GLY A 95 2.71 -1.87 2.96
C GLY A 95 2.45 -0.47 2.43
N HIS A 96 1.39 0.18 2.91
CA HIS A 96 1.13 1.58 2.62
C HIS A 96 2.26 2.48 3.11
N PHE A 97 2.60 2.36 4.40
CA PHE A 97 3.57 3.25 5.06
C PHE A 97 4.94 3.21 4.41
N PHE A 98 5.56 2.02 4.37
CA PHE A 98 6.92 1.88 3.91
C PHE A 98 7.05 2.25 2.44
N PHE A 99 6.02 1.98 1.62
CA PHE A 99 6.04 2.39 0.22
C PHE A 99 6.08 3.93 0.07
N VAL A 100 5.27 4.66 0.84
CA VAL A 100 5.29 6.14 0.82
C VAL A 100 6.58 6.70 1.42
N TYR A 101 7.11 6.04 2.45
CA TYR A 101 8.36 6.41 3.11
C TYR A 101 9.57 6.28 2.16
N ILE A 102 9.68 5.15 1.44
CA ILE A 102 10.72 4.90 0.42
C ILE A 102 10.54 5.86 -0.77
N HIS A 103 9.29 6.11 -1.18
CA HIS A 103 8.92 6.99 -2.28
C HIS A 103 9.62 6.65 -3.60
N PRO A 104 9.41 5.44 -4.15
CA PRO A 104 10.27 4.90 -5.21
C PRO A 104 10.06 5.49 -6.61
N TYR A 105 9.00 6.27 -6.85
CA TYR A 105 8.67 6.83 -8.17
C TYR A 105 8.72 8.36 -8.20
N MET A 106 8.81 8.95 -9.40
CA MET A 106 8.83 10.40 -9.61
C MET A 106 7.50 11.07 -9.23
N ASP A 107 6.38 10.42 -9.54
CA ASP A 107 5.04 10.79 -9.12
C ASP A 107 4.22 9.52 -8.87
N GLY A 108 3.12 9.64 -8.13
CA GLY A 108 2.13 8.59 -7.98
C GLY A 108 2.25 7.75 -6.73
N ASN A 109 3.27 7.98 -5.91
CA ASN A 109 3.56 7.18 -4.73
C ASN A 109 2.35 7.05 -3.79
N GLY A 110 1.65 8.15 -3.51
CA GLY A 110 0.44 8.11 -2.68
C GLY A 110 -0.74 7.36 -3.31
N ARG A 111 -0.89 7.41 -4.65
CA ARG A 111 -1.95 6.67 -5.37
C ARG A 111 -1.68 5.17 -5.32
N LEU A 112 -0.45 4.77 -5.62
CA LEU A 112 -0.04 3.37 -5.53
C LEU A 112 -0.06 2.85 -4.09
N ALA A 113 0.35 3.64 -3.10
CA ALA A 113 0.29 3.24 -1.69
C ALA A 113 -1.12 2.86 -1.24
N ARG A 114 -2.12 3.66 -1.61
CA ARG A 114 -3.54 3.36 -1.32
C ARG A 114 -4.05 2.15 -2.11
N PHE A 115 -3.52 1.93 -3.31
CA PHE A 115 -3.85 0.73 -4.09
C PHE A 115 -3.24 -0.53 -3.45
N ILE A 116 -1.97 -0.48 -3.02
CA ILE A 116 -1.29 -1.54 -2.27
C ILE A 116 -2.03 -1.83 -0.97
N PHE A 117 -2.39 -0.81 -0.20
CA PHE A 117 -3.20 -0.93 1.01
C PHE A 117 -4.45 -1.77 0.77
N ASN A 118 -5.23 -1.41 -0.26
CA ASN A 118 -6.45 -2.12 -0.61
C ASN A 118 -6.19 -3.54 -1.15
N ALA A 119 -5.16 -3.73 -1.97
CA ALA A 119 -4.79 -5.06 -2.45
C ALA A 119 -4.48 -6.00 -1.27
N MET A 120 -3.79 -5.52 -0.24
CA MET A 120 -3.51 -6.30 0.96
C MET A 120 -4.76 -6.55 1.82
N LEU A 121 -5.64 -5.55 1.97
CA LEU A 121 -6.94 -5.72 2.64
C LEU A 121 -7.78 -6.83 2.00
N LEU A 122 -7.84 -6.87 0.67
CA LEU A 122 -8.60 -7.89 -0.07
C LEU A 122 -8.10 -9.31 0.24
N THR A 123 -6.79 -9.49 0.47
CA THR A 123 -6.24 -10.81 0.84
C THR A 123 -6.76 -11.33 2.20
N GLY A 124 -7.27 -10.45 3.05
CA GLY A 124 -7.88 -10.78 4.34
C GLY A 124 -9.41 -10.72 4.36
N GLY A 125 -10.06 -10.50 3.21
CA GLY A 125 -11.53 -10.37 3.14
C GLY A 125 -12.07 -9.04 3.66
N TYR A 126 -11.23 -8.02 3.82
CA TYR A 126 -11.66 -6.68 4.21
C TYR A 126 -12.24 -5.92 3.02
N ALA A 127 -13.18 -5.01 3.30
CA ALA A 127 -13.79 -4.16 2.29
C ALA A 127 -12.77 -3.17 1.69
N TRP A 128 -12.97 -2.86 0.41
CA TRP A 128 -12.25 -1.77 -0.24
C TRP A 128 -12.51 -0.46 0.51
N THR A 129 -11.44 0.24 0.86
CA THR A 129 -11.47 1.43 1.71
C THR A 129 -10.74 2.57 1.01
N ILE A 130 -11.40 3.71 0.87
CA ILE A 130 -10.77 4.94 0.36
C ILE A 130 -10.49 5.90 1.51
N VAL A 131 -9.56 6.83 1.28
CA VAL A 131 -9.39 8.01 2.13
C VAL A 131 -10.20 9.15 1.50
N PRO A 132 -11.31 9.60 2.10
CA PRO A 132 -12.10 10.72 1.57
C PRO A 132 -11.28 12.01 1.51
N LEU A 133 -11.61 12.90 0.58
CA LEU A 133 -10.87 14.15 0.40
C LEU A 133 -10.91 15.02 1.67
N GLU A 134 -12.04 15.00 2.37
CA GLU A 134 -12.30 15.71 3.62
C GLU A 134 -11.36 15.21 4.75
N GLN A 135 -10.93 13.95 4.66
CA GLN A 135 -10.02 13.32 5.62
C GLN A 135 -8.55 13.42 5.21
N ARG A 136 -8.22 14.21 4.17
CA ARG A 136 -6.81 14.41 3.75
C ARG A 136 -5.95 14.97 4.87
N LYS A 137 -6.44 15.95 5.63
CA LYS A 137 -5.68 16.56 6.74
C LYS A 137 -5.32 15.53 7.84
N PRO A 138 -6.27 14.80 8.45
CA PRO A 138 -5.94 13.80 9.45
C PRO A 138 -5.09 12.65 8.89
N TYR A 139 -5.30 12.24 7.63
CA TYR A 139 -4.45 11.25 6.96
C TYR A 139 -2.98 11.71 6.87
N MET A 140 -2.74 12.94 6.39
CA MET A 140 -1.38 13.48 6.28
C MET A 140 -0.72 13.66 7.65
N ALA A 141 -1.47 14.11 8.66
CA ALA A 141 -0.95 14.24 10.03
C ALA A 141 -0.56 12.87 10.62
N ALA A 142 -1.36 11.84 10.38
CA ALA A 142 -1.04 10.48 10.82
C ALA A 142 0.19 9.90 10.11
N LEU A 143 0.35 10.21 8.82
CA LEU A 143 1.53 9.81 8.05
C LEU A 143 2.80 10.50 8.57
N GLU A 144 2.73 11.80 8.89
CA GLU A 144 3.83 12.57 9.47
C GLU A 144 4.29 12.01 10.82
N GLN A 145 3.34 11.59 11.67
CA GLN A 145 3.64 10.91 12.94
C GLN A 145 4.46 9.63 12.72
N ALA A 146 4.12 8.86 11.69
CA ALA A 146 4.83 7.63 11.37
C ALA A 146 6.21 7.91 10.74
N SER A 147 6.30 8.83 9.78
CA SER A 147 7.53 9.06 9.01
C SER A 147 8.59 9.83 9.79
N SER A 148 8.18 10.78 10.62
CA SER A 148 9.09 11.75 11.23
C SER A 148 9.34 11.49 12.72
N TYR A 149 8.43 10.75 13.37
CA TYR A 149 8.52 10.46 14.80
C TYR A 149 8.47 8.95 15.12
N GLY A 150 8.43 8.09 14.10
CA GLY A 150 8.40 6.63 14.26
C GLY A 150 7.11 6.08 14.90
N ASN A 151 6.08 6.92 15.06
CA ASN A 151 4.84 6.52 15.69
C ASN A 151 3.79 6.12 14.64
N VAL A 152 3.73 4.83 14.32
CA VAL A 152 2.77 4.27 13.34
C VAL A 152 1.33 4.20 13.86
N THR A 153 1.14 4.31 15.17
CA THR A 153 -0.16 4.09 15.84
C THR A 153 -1.29 4.99 15.32
N PRO A 154 -1.10 6.31 15.13
CA PRO A 154 -2.15 7.19 14.61
C PRO A 154 -2.63 6.77 13.22
N MET A 155 -1.71 6.35 12.35
CA MET A 155 -2.03 5.91 10.99
C MET A 155 -2.74 4.55 10.99
N ALA A 156 -2.30 3.61 11.82
CA ALA A 156 -2.98 2.33 11.98
C ALA A 156 -4.42 2.52 12.48
N LYS A 157 -4.64 3.39 13.46
CA LYS A 157 -5.98 3.75 13.96
C LYS A 157 -6.83 4.42 12.89
N PHE A 158 -6.27 5.41 12.19
CA PHE A 158 -6.94 6.10 11.09
C PHE A 158 -7.47 5.12 10.03
N PHE A 159 -6.64 4.19 9.59
CA PHE A 159 -7.06 3.17 8.62
C PHE A 159 -8.08 2.19 9.21
N ALA A 160 -7.88 1.73 10.45
CA ALA A 160 -8.83 0.82 11.10
C ALA A 160 -10.23 1.43 11.23
N ASP A 161 -10.31 2.71 11.58
CA ASP A 161 -11.58 3.42 11.71
C ASP A 161 -12.24 3.63 10.33
N LEU A 162 -11.48 3.98 9.29
CA LEU A 162 -12.00 4.05 7.92
C LEU A 162 -12.55 2.70 7.43
N VAL A 163 -11.79 1.63 7.62
CA VAL A 163 -12.21 0.27 7.22
C VAL A 163 -13.50 -0.11 7.94
N ARG A 164 -13.58 0.13 9.25
CA ARG A 164 -14.79 -0.15 10.05
C ARG A 164 -15.98 0.66 9.56
N GLN A 165 -15.81 1.96 9.35
CA GLN A 165 -16.89 2.86 8.93
C GLN A 165 -17.42 2.49 7.53
N GLN A 166 -16.53 2.22 6.57
CA GLN A 166 -16.93 1.90 5.19
C GLN A 166 -17.46 0.48 5.03
N ALA A 167 -17.11 -0.44 5.94
CA ALA A 167 -17.76 -1.75 5.99
C ALA A 167 -19.22 -1.65 6.47
N MET A 168 -19.52 -0.73 7.41
CA MET A 168 -20.87 -0.51 7.95
C MET A 168 -21.74 0.37 7.05
N SER A 169 -21.11 1.36 6.40
CA SER A 169 -21.75 2.31 5.50
C SER A 169 -20.94 2.42 4.21
N PRO A 170 -21.12 1.46 3.26
CA PRO A 170 -20.40 1.47 2.00
C PRO A 170 -20.60 2.77 1.25
N LEU A 171 -19.54 3.25 0.60
CA LEU A 171 -19.61 4.48 -0.16
C LEU A 171 -20.56 4.32 -1.35
N PRO A 172 -21.30 5.39 -1.70
CA PRO A 172 -22.17 5.37 -2.86
C PRO A 172 -21.35 5.08 -4.12
N ARG A 173 -21.89 4.23 -5.00
CA ARG A 173 -21.28 3.99 -6.30
C ARG A 173 -21.16 5.32 -7.05
N PRO A 174 -20.01 5.63 -7.68
CA PRO A 174 -19.89 6.82 -8.52
C PRO A 174 -21.00 6.81 -9.58
N LYS A 175 -21.66 7.95 -9.76
CA LYS A 175 -22.56 8.15 -10.90
C LYS A 175 -21.64 8.32 -12.12
N GLY A 176 -21.72 7.36 -13.05
CA GLY A 176 -21.02 7.42 -14.33
C GLY A 176 -21.58 8.50 -15.24
#